data_AF-A0A519H3I7-F1
#
_entry.id   AF-A0A519H3I7-F1
#
_cell.length_a   1.000
_cell.length_b   1.000
_cell.length_c   1.000
_cell.angle_alpha   90.00
_cell.angle_beta   90.00
_cell.angle_gamma   90.00
#
_symmetry.space_group_name_H-M   'P 1'
#
loop_
_entity.id
_entity.type
_entity.pdbx_description
1 polymer ?
#
loop_
_entity_poly.entity_id
_entity_poly.type
_entity_poly.pdbx_seq_one_letter_code
_entity_poly.pdbx_strand_id
1 'polypeptide(L)'
;MSTLLGGCVEPSNVKSGGKACPIRFQCGGCDHYRPDPSYIPEIEQEIRKIKADVKEAELCAAPQVVENMRYNLAMFEQILAKMTGHLQRLDPEERAALDAAIGTIRSARDQHRRALPLIIPDRGSADD
;
A
#
# COMPACT_ATOMS: atom_id res chain seq x y z
N MET A 1 -5.34 6.44 -6.79
CA MET A 1 -3.86 6.33 -6.68
C MET A 1 -3.57 5.18 -5.75
N SER A 2 -2.82 4.18 -6.21
CA SER A 2 -2.38 3.09 -5.33
C SER A 2 -1.38 3.69 -4.34
N THR A 3 -1.78 3.79 -3.09
CA THR A 3 -0.79 3.72 -2.01
C THR A 3 -0.18 2.31 -2.07
N LEU A 4 1.08 2.14 -1.67
CA LEU A 4 1.81 0.86 -1.85
C LEU A 4 1.08 -0.37 -1.28
N LEU A 5 0.09 -0.16 -0.40
CA LEU A 5 -0.54 -1.17 0.43
C LEU A 5 -2.08 -1.11 0.39
N GLY A 6 -2.68 -0.40 -0.57
CA GLY A 6 -4.15 -0.23 -0.66
C GLY A 6 -4.55 0.97 -1.53
N GLY A 7 -5.81 1.40 -1.44
CA GLY A 7 -6.34 2.51 -2.22
C GLY A 7 -6.74 3.72 -1.38
N CYS A 8 -6.44 4.94 -1.84
CA CYS A 8 -7.12 6.14 -1.37
C CYS A 8 -8.39 6.36 -2.20
N VAL A 9 -9.52 6.68 -1.54
CA VAL A 9 -10.78 7.02 -2.21
C VAL A 9 -11.17 8.50 -2.11
N GLU A 10 -10.32 9.34 -1.50
CA GLU A 10 -10.58 10.78 -1.42
C GLU A 10 -10.40 11.42 -2.81
N PRO A 11 -11.44 12.06 -3.39
CA PRO A 11 -11.41 12.48 -4.80
C PRO A 11 -10.28 13.45 -5.16
N SER A 12 -9.98 14.44 -4.31
CA SER A 12 -8.97 15.46 -4.58
C SER A 12 -7.55 14.88 -4.61
N ASN A 13 -7.24 14.02 -3.65
CA ASN A 13 -5.97 13.32 -3.52
C ASN A 13 -5.81 12.29 -4.62
N VAL A 14 -6.88 11.58 -5.00
CA VAL A 14 -6.85 10.67 -6.15
C VAL A 14 -6.56 11.45 -7.44
N LYS A 15 -7.27 12.56 -7.68
CA LYS A 15 -7.08 13.41 -8.87
C LYS A 15 -5.67 14.02 -8.93
N SER A 16 -5.09 14.36 -7.79
CA SER A 16 -3.72 14.91 -7.71
C SER A 16 -2.63 13.83 -7.74
N GLY A 17 -2.97 12.55 -7.87
CA GLY A 17 -2.01 11.46 -7.82
C GLY A 17 -1.26 11.41 -6.47
N GLY A 18 -1.97 11.65 -5.37
CA GLY A 18 -1.41 11.59 -4.00
C GLY A 18 -0.78 12.87 -3.50
N LYS A 19 -0.67 13.88 -4.35
CA LYS A 19 0.09 15.09 -4.03
C LYS A 19 -0.66 16.02 -3.09
N ALA A 20 -1.99 15.92 -3.01
CA ALA A 20 -2.84 16.77 -2.17
C ALA A 20 -3.09 16.20 -0.75
N CYS A 21 -2.56 15.02 -0.40
CA CYS A 21 -2.79 14.44 0.93
C CYS A 21 -2.17 15.34 2.02
N PRO A 22 -2.96 15.82 3.00
CA PRO A 22 -2.44 16.68 4.08
C PRO A 22 -1.65 15.89 5.14
N ILE A 23 -1.89 14.58 5.24
CA ILE A 23 -1.32 13.68 6.26
C ILE A 23 -0.41 12.63 5.61
N ARG A 24 0.46 13.07 4.69
CA ARG A 24 1.33 12.17 3.91
C ARG A 24 2.00 11.13 4.81
N PHE A 25 2.05 9.89 4.32
CA PHE A 25 2.63 8.73 5.02
C PHE A 25 1.86 8.25 6.26
N GLN A 26 0.70 8.82 6.58
CA GLN A 26 -0.18 8.42 7.70
C GLN A 26 -1.44 7.69 7.22
N CYS A 27 -1.36 6.93 6.12
CA CYS A 27 -2.54 6.30 5.52
C CYS A 27 -3.25 5.34 6.47
N GLY A 28 -2.53 4.68 7.38
CA GLY A 28 -3.12 3.80 8.38
C GLY A 28 -4.13 4.49 9.30
N GLY A 29 -3.99 5.80 9.51
CA GLY A 29 -4.87 6.63 10.34
C GLY A 29 -5.96 7.39 9.57
N CYS A 30 -6.17 7.10 8.28
CA CYS A 30 -7.06 7.90 7.42
C CYS A 30 -8.36 7.15 7.07
N ASP A 31 -9.51 7.80 7.27
CA ASP A 31 -10.82 7.23 6.91
C ASP A 31 -11.06 7.04 5.41
N HIS A 32 -10.26 7.69 4.56
CA HIS A 32 -10.30 7.50 3.11
C HIS A 32 -9.40 6.38 2.62
N TYR A 33 -8.60 5.78 3.49
CA TYR A 33 -7.80 4.61 3.13
C TYR A 33 -8.69 3.37 3.07
N ARG A 34 -8.54 2.60 2.00
CA ARG A 34 -9.24 1.33 1.76
C ARG A 34 -8.17 0.26 1.65
N PRO A 35 -7.95 -0.53 2.72
CA PRO A 35 -7.03 -1.65 2.67
C PRO A 35 -7.60 -2.74 1.75
N ASP A 36 -6.71 -3.47 1.08
CA ASP A 36 -7.06 -4.52 0.12
C ASP A 36 -6.26 -5.79 0.46
N PRO A 37 -6.93 -6.93 0.73
CA PRO A 37 -6.28 -8.20 1.07
C PRO A 37 -5.23 -8.67 0.07
N SER A 38 -5.32 -8.25 -1.19
CA SER A 38 -4.32 -8.58 -2.21
C SER A 38 -2.93 -7.99 -1.93
N TYR A 39 -2.82 -7.07 -0.96
CA TYR A 39 -1.58 -6.45 -0.49
C TYR A 39 -1.12 -6.95 0.89
N ILE A 40 -1.75 -7.98 1.49
CA ILE A 40 -1.36 -8.49 2.82
C ILE A 40 0.15 -8.78 2.93
N PRO A 41 0.80 -9.49 1.99
CA PRO A 41 2.23 -9.76 2.06
C PRO A 41 3.10 -8.50 2.09
N GLU A 42 2.72 -7.48 1.31
CA GLU A 42 3.39 -6.19 1.27
C GLU A 42 3.16 -5.41 2.57
N ILE A 43 1.97 -5.51 3.17
CA ILE A 43 1.66 -4.88 4.47
C ILE A 43 2.50 -5.51 5.57
N GLU A 44 2.64 -6.83 5.58
CA GLU A 44 3.51 -7.54 6.52
C GLU A 44 4.98 -7.13 6.36
N GLN A 45 5.44 -6.94 5.11
CA GLN A 45 6.78 -6.44 4.83
C GLN A 45 6.98 -5.02 5.36
N GLU A 46 6.02 -4.13 5.14
CA GLU A 46 6.11 -2.75 5.64
C GLU A 46 6.08 -2.72 7.17
N ILE A 47 5.24 -3.53 7.83
CA ILE A 47 5.24 -3.66 9.29
C ILE A 47 6.62 -4.08 9.81
N ARG A 48 7.27 -5.05 9.17
CA ARG A 48 8.65 -5.46 9.53
C ARG A 48 9.65 -4.32 9.34
N LYS A 49 9.51 -3.57 8.25
CA LYS A 49 10.37 -2.41 7.97
C LYS A 49 10.18 -1.31 9.01
N ILE A 50 8.94 -0.89 9.29
CA ILE A 50 8.65 0.13 10.31
C ILE A 50 9.18 -0.31 11.68
N LYS A 51 9.10 -1.60 12.04
CA LYS A 51 9.70 -2.12 13.28
C LYS A 51 11.22 -1.89 13.33
N ALA A 52 11.93 -2.13 12.23
CA ALA A 52 13.36 -1.86 12.13
C ALA A 52 13.64 -0.34 12.20
N ASP A 53 12.93 0.45 11.41
CA ASP A 53 13.08 1.91 11.37
C ASP A 53 12.81 2.56 12.73
N VAL A 54 11.83 2.06 13.50
CA VAL A 54 11.56 2.51 14.89
C VAL A 54 12.76 2.24 15.79
N LYS A 55 13.44 1.09 15.65
CA LYS A 55 14.63 0.77 16.44
C LYS A 55 15.82 1.63 16.09
N GLU A 56 15.99 1.97 14.82
CA GLU A 56 17.03 2.92 14.41
C GLU A 56 16.71 4.34 14.92
N ALA A 57 15.45 4.77 14.82
CA ALA A 57 15.01 6.09 15.26
C ALA A 57 15.14 6.29 16.79
N GLU A 58 14.99 5.23 17.60
CA GLU A 58 15.24 5.27 19.06
C GLU A 58 16.64 5.80 19.41
N LEU A 59 17.62 5.71 18.50
CA LEU A 59 19.00 6.13 18.73
C LEU A 59 19.29 7.59 18.35
N CYS A 60 18.47 8.19 17.49
CA CYS A 60 18.83 9.45 16.84
C CYS A 60 17.68 10.46 16.66
N ALA A 61 16.43 10.07 16.90
CA ALA A 61 15.26 10.91 16.70
C ALA A 61 14.72 11.47 18.02
N ALA A 62 14.00 12.59 17.93
CA ALA A 62 13.25 13.12 19.07
C ALA A 62 12.14 12.13 19.49
N PRO A 63 11.77 12.06 20.78
CA PRO A 63 10.76 11.13 21.29
C PRO A 63 9.44 11.16 20.51
N GLN A 64 8.96 12.36 20.15
CA GLN A 64 7.71 12.55 19.43
C GLN A 64 7.73 11.95 18.02
N VAL A 65 8.90 11.89 17.37
CA VAL A 65 9.06 11.24 16.06
C VAL A 65 8.93 9.73 16.20
N VAL A 66 9.58 9.15 17.22
CA VAL A 66 9.50 7.71 17.52
C VAL A 66 8.06 7.33 17.88
N GLU A 67 7.36 8.14 18.68
CA GLU A 67 5.96 7.94 19.02
C GLU A 67 5.05 7.93 17.80
N ASN A 68 5.24 8.88 16.87
CA ASN A 68 4.48 8.91 15.61
C ASN A 68 4.73 7.66 14.75
N MET A 69 5.96 7.18 14.68
CA MET A 69 6.29 5.95 13.95
C MET A 69 5.63 4.72 14.60
N ARG A 70 5.65 4.62 15.94
CA ARG A 70 4.92 3.57 16.66
C ARG A 70 3.42 3.64 16.46
N TYR A 71 2.85 4.84 16.41
CA TYR A 71 1.45 5.03 16.11
C TYR A 71 1.11 4.49 14.71
N ASN A 72 1.90 4.86 13.70
CA ASN A 72 1.71 4.37 12.33
C ASN A 72 1.86 2.84 12.25
N LEU A 73 2.84 2.27 12.95
CA LEU A 73 3.01 0.82 13.08
C LEU A 73 1.75 0.16 13.63
N ALA A 74 1.22 0.67 14.76
CA ALA A 74 0.02 0.12 15.38
C ALA A 74 -1.20 0.19 14.45
N MET A 75 -1.33 1.26 13.65
CA MET A 75 -2.39 1.37 12.66
C MET A 75 -2.29 0.28 11.58
N PHE A 76 -1.10 0.04 11.04
CA PHE A 76 -0.91 -1.04 10.05
C PHE A 76 -1.15 -2.43 10.65
N GLU A 77 -0.71 -2.69 11.88
CA GLU A 77 -0.99 -3.94 12.58
C GLU A 77 -2.51 -4.14 12.78
N GLN A 78 -3.25 -3.10 13.16
CA GLN A 78 -4.71 -3.16 13.27
C GLN A 78 -5.41 -3.41 11.92
N ILE A 79 -4.92 -2.77 10.85
CA ILE A 79 -5.45 -2.98 9.49
C ILE A 79 -5.24 -4.43 9.05
N LEU A 80 -4.03 -4.96 9.25
CA LEU A 80 -3.73 -6.36 8.95
C LEU A 80 -4.65 -7.29 9.73
N ALA A 81 -4.77 -7.10 11.05
CA ALA A 81 -5.62 -7.91 11.91
C ALA A 81 -7.10 -7.90 11.48
N LYS A 82 -7.64 -6.72 11.09
CA LYS A 82 -9.01 -6.59 10.59
C LYS A 82 -9.20 -7.37 9.28
N MET A 83 -8.29 -7.21 8.32
CA MET A 83 -8.38 -7.94 7.06
C MET A 83 -8.30 -9.46 7.27
N THR A 84 -7.31 -9.94 8.03
CA THR A 84 -7.16 -11.37 8.30
C THR A 84 -8.34 -11.93 9.08
N GLY A 85 -8.89 -11.16 10.02
CA GLY A 85 -10.09 -11.52 10.76
C GLY A 85 -11.32 -11.64 9.86
N HIS A 86 -11.49 -10.75 8.87
CA HIS A 86 -12.56 -10.88 7.88
C HIS A 86 -12.37 -12.12 7.01
N LEU A 87 -11.14 -12.38 6.54
CA LEU A 87 -10.83 -13.55 5.72
C LEU A 87 -11.02 -14.89 6.46
N GLN A 88 -10.85 -14.91 7.79
CA GLN A 88 -11.08 -16.09 8.63
C GLN A 88 -12.57 -16.38 8.88
N ARG A 89 -13.44 -15.38 8.66
CA ARG A 89 -14.90 -15.53 8.81
C ARG A 89 -15.60 -16.00 7.55
N LEU A 90 -14.92 -15.97 6.40
CA LEU A 90 -15.44 -16.52 5.15
C LEU A 90 -15.56 -18.04 5.26
N ASP A 91 -16.56 -18.60 4.59
CA ASP A 91 -16.60 -20.04 4.44
C ASP A 91 -15.45 -20.55 3.55
N PRO A 92 -15.14 -21.86 3.57
CA PRO A 92 -14.00 -22.39 2.81
C PRO A 92 -14.10 -22.17 1.30
N GLU A 93 -15.30 -22.14 0.72
CA GLU A 93 -15.50 -21.98 -0.72
C GLU A 93 -15.32 -20.51 -1.13
N GLU A 94 -15.95 -19.59 -0.41
CA GLU A 94 -15.76 -18.15 -0.55
C GLU A 94 -14.29 -17.77 -0.38
N ARG A 95 -13.62 -18.36 0.62
CA ARG A 95 -12.20 -18.12 0.87
C ARG A 95 -11.34 -18.59 -0.29
N ALA A 96 -11.58 -19.80 -0.80
CA ALA A 96 -10.83 -20.34 -1.93
C ALA A 96 -11.03 -19.50 -3.21
N ALA A 97 -12.27 -19.06 -3.48
CA ALA A 97 -12.58 -18.19 -4.61
C ALA A 97 -11.86 -16.83 -4.52
N LEU A 98 -11.85 -16.22 -3.33
CA LEU A 98 -11.15 -14.96 -3.09
C LEU A 98 -9.62 -15.11 -3.22
N ASP A 99 -9.04 -16.17 -2.65
CA ASP A 99 -7.60 -16.42 -2.74
C ASP A 99 -7.16 -16.63 -4.21
N ALA A 100 -7.98 -17.30 -5.04
CA ALA A 100 -7.75 -17.43 -6.48
C ALA A 100 -7.82 -16.08 -7.22
N ALA A 101 -8.80 -15.23 -6.89
CA ALA A 101 -8.90 -13.88 -7.45
C ALA A 101 -7.69 -13.01 -7.07
N ILE A 102 -7.28 -13.05 -5.79
CA ILE A 102 -6.08 -12.36 -5.30
C ILE A 102 -4.84 -12.85 -6.05
N GLY A 103 -4.67 -14.16 -6.22
CA GLY A 103 -3.56 -14.74 -6.97
C GLY A 103 -3.48 -14.23 -8.41
N THR A 104 -4.63 -14.12 -9.08
CA THR A 104 -4.73 -13.57 -10.44
C THR A 104 -4.28 -12.10 -10.49
N ILE A 105 -4.77 -11.27 -9.58
CA ILE A 105 -4.40 -9.85 -9.47
C ILE A 105 -2.90 -9.69 -9.21
N ARG A 106 -2.34 -10.48 -8.29
CA ARG A 106 -0.90 -10.44 -7.95
C ARG A 106 -0.03 -10.85 -9.14
N SER A 107 -0.42 -11.90 -9.87
CA SER A 107 0.26 -12.33 -11.09
C SER A 107 0.29 -11.22 -12.14
N ALA A 108 -0.86 -10.59 -12.40
CA ALA A 108 -0.95 -9.46 -13.34
C ALA A 108 -0.08 -8.27 -12.93
N ARG A 109 -0.02 -7.93 -11.63
CA ARG A 109 0.87 -6.87 -11.10
C ARG A 109 2.35 -7.22 -11.30
N ASP A 110 2.76 -8.46 -11.08
CA ASP A 110 4.15 -8.90 -11.27
C ASP A 110 4.55 -8.86 -12.75
N GLN A 111 3.69 -9.34 -13.65
CA GLN A 111 3.89 -9.22 -15.09
C GLN A 111 4.05 -7.76 -15.52
N HIS A 112 3.18 -6.87 -15.03
CA HIS A 112 3.26 -5.44 -15.33
C HIS A 112 4.55 -4.81 -14.80
N ARG A 113 4.98 -5.18 -13.58
CA ARG A 113 6.24 -4.69 -12.99
C ARG A 113 7.47 -5.10 -13.80
N ARG A 114 7.45 -6.28 -14.42
CA ARG A 114 8.54 -6.80 -15.26
C ARG A 114 8.52 -6.29 -16.70
N ALA A 115 7.43 -5.66 -17.13
CA ALA A 115 7.35 -5.09 -18.47
C ALA A 115 8.36 -3.94 -18.60
N LEU A 116 9.26 -4.02 -19.59
CA LEU A 116 10.13 -2.89 -19.91
C LEU A 116 9.27 -1.71 -20.43
N PRO A 117 9.54 -0.48 -19.99
CA PRO A 117 8.93 0.69 -20.59
C PRO A 117 9.39 0.80 -22.04
N LEU A 118 8.48 0.57 -22.98
CA LEU A 118 8.71 0.87 -24.38
C LEU A 118 8.59 2.38 -24.55
N ILE A 119 9.72 3.08 -24.59
CA ILE A 119 9.77 4.47 -25.04
C ILE A 119 9.65 4.41 -26.56
N ILE A 120 8.52 4.87 -27.11
CA ILE A 120 8.40 5.15 -28.55
C ILE A 120 9.02 6.53 -28.75
N PRO A 121 10.19 6.65 -29.40
CA PRO A 121 10.73 7.97 -29.73
C PRO A 121 9.77 8.63 -30.72
N ASP A 122 9.35 9.85 -30.40
CA ASP A 122 8.55 10.66 -31.33
C ASP A 122 9.40 10.89 -32.59
N ARG A 123 8.93 10.36 -33.71
CA ARG A 123 9.65 10.45 -34.98
C ARG A 123 9.28 11.80 -35.57
N GLY A 124 9.95 12.84 -35.08
CA GLY A 124 9.73 14.22 -35.48
C GLY A 124 9.56 14.33 -36.99
N SER A 125 8.44 14.92 -37.40
CA SER A 125 8.19 15.35 -38.77
C SER A 125 9.36 16.20 -39.24
N ALA A 126 10.15 15.63 -40.15
CA ALA A 126 11.10 16.39 -40.95
C ALA A 126 10.30 17.28 -41.91
N ASP A 127 9.99 18.49 -41.47
CA ASP A 127 9.67 19.63 -42.33
C ASP A 127 10.95 20.48 -42.40
N ASP A 128 11.67 20.36 -43.52
CA ASP A 128 12.25 21.48 -44.28
C ASP A 128 12.54 21.03 -45.72
#